data_AF-U9TXE8-F1
#
_entry.id   AF-U9TXE8-F1
#
_cell.length_a   1.000
_cell.length_b   1.000
_cell.length_c   1.000
_cell.angle_alpha   90.00
_cell.angle_beta   90.00
_cell.angle_gamma   90.00
#
_symmetry.space_group_name_H-M   'P 1'
#
loop_
_entity.id
_entity.type
_entity.pdbx_description
1 polymer ?
#
loop_
_entity_poly.entity_id
_entity_poly.type
_entity_poly.pdbx_seq_one_letter_code
_entity_poly.pdbx_strand_id
1 'polypeptide(L)'
;MSNSNQQRPYEEENYPISPEIIYYGDRKFVYIVIQEGIYPPAVNYTEAPNYFPIPDNYTIKTTWGQANNSRTIQCSIYYYVEEKPHYLICFGDNLQYQVFSAQSPFDASVELHKIITPDRRTAVSGVHLFGLQLKCINRNRKGRPRELKLHKESSKTTQIKRAKGLAKKKQVHFKNTIKDFYNSKDHI
;
A
#
# COMPACT_ATOMS: atom_id res chain seq x y z
N MET A 1 -18.78 29.91 22.54
CA MET A 1 -17.64 29.66 21.64
C MET A 1 -17.72 28.22 21.20
N SER A 2 -18.01 28.00 19.92
CA SER A 2 -18.42 26.71 19.34
C SER A 2 -17.26 25.73 19.28
N ASN A 3 -17.44 24.59 19.95
CA ASN A 3 -16.60 23.41 19.86
C ASN A 3 -16.75 22.82 18.45
N SER A 4 -15.78 23.01 17.56
CA SER A 4 -15.76 22.30 16.29
C SER A 4 -15.31 20.86 16.56
N ASN A 5 -16.27 19.93 16.59
CA ASN A 5 -16.02 18.50 16.51
C ASN A 5 -15.27 18.20 15.20
N GLN A 6 -13.94 18.25 15.20
CA GLN A 6 -13.15 17.79 14.06
C GLN A 6 -13.26 16.26 14.00
N GLN A 7 -14.13 15.79 13.12
CA GLN A 7 -14.28 14.37 12.83
C GLN A 7 -12.95 13.84 12.28
N ARG A 8 -12.47 12.73 12.83
CA ARG A 8 -11.21 12.11 12.39
C ARG A 8 -11.32 11.70 10.92
N PRO A 9 -10.21 11.75 10.15
CA PRO A 9 -10.23 11.30 8.76
C PRO A 9 -10.67 9.83 8.67
N TYR A 10 -11.51 9.51 7.69
CA TYR A 10 -12.04 8.16 7.48
C TYR A 10 -12.22 7.82 5.99
N GLU A 11 -12.35 6.52 5.73
CA GLU A 11 -12.53 5.93 4.40
C GLU A 11 -13.94 5.30 4.32
N GLU A 12 -14.68 5.64 3.26
CA GLU A 12 -15.90 4.95 2.85
C GLU A 12 -15.55 4.06 1.66
N GLU A 13 -15.56 2.75 1.88
CA GLU A 13 -14.99 1.76 0.97
C GLU A 13 -15.66 0.38 1.11
N ASN A 14 -15.60 -0.39 0.03
CA ASN A 14 -15.91 -1.83 0.02
C ASN A 14 -14.76 -2.59 -0.67
N TYR A 15 -13.52 -2.21 -0.39
CA TYR A 15 -12.33 -2.73 -1.09
C TYR A 15 -11.93 -4.10 -0.53
N PRO A 16 -11.59 -5.11 -1.36
CA PRO A 16 -11.33 -5.03 -2.81
C PRO A 16 -12.54 -5.36 -3.71
N ILE A 17 -13.76 -5.50 -3.17
CA ILE A 17 -14.96 -5.83 -3.97
C ILE A 17 -15.28 -4.69 -4.95
N SER A 18 -15.19 -3.44 -4.49
CA SER A 18 -15.22 -2.24 -5.32
C SER A 18 -13.84 -1.59 -5.39
N PRO A 19 -13.37 -1.14 -6.57
CA PRO A 19 -12.13 -0.38 -6.69
C PRO A 19 -12.27 1.08 -6.24
N GLU A 20 -13.49 1.56 -6.02
CA GLU A 20 -13.76 2.93 -5.59
C GLU A 20 -13.57 3.08 -4.07
N ILE A 21 -12.86 4.14 -3.69
CA ILE A 21 -12.62 4.51 -2.29
C ILE A 21 -12.87 6.00 -2.15
N ILE A 22 -13.72 6.38 -1.21
CA ILE A 22 -13.95 7.79 -0.87
C ILE A 22 -13.24 8.09 0.44
N TYR A 23 -12.36 9.08 0.42
CA TYR A 23 -11.63 9.53 1.62
C TYR A 23 -12.14 10.89 2.07
N TYR A 24 -12.51 10.98 3.34
CA TYR A 24 -12.90 12.22 4.00
C TYR A 24 -11.79 12.63 4.97
N GLY A 25 -11.03 13.66 4.61
CA GLY A 25 -10.11 14.37 5.50
C GLY A 25 -10.42 15.87 5.48
N ASP A 26 -9.40 16.72 5.44
CA ASP A 26 -9.56 18.18 5.24
C ASP A 26 -10.32 18.51 3.95
N ARG A 27 -10.25 17.60 2.97
CA ARG A 27 -11.04 17.62 1.75
C ARG A 27 -11.45 16.21 1.37
N LYS A 28 -12.52 16.11 0.58
CA LYS A 28 -12.97 14.86 -0.02
C LYS A 28 -12.09 14.50 -1.22
N PHE A 29 -11.66 13.24 -1.27
CA PHE A 29 -11.04 12.64 -2.45
C PHE A 29 -11.82 11.41 -2.87
N VAL A 30 -12.00 11.23 -4.17
CA VAL A 30 -12.52 9.98 -4.75
C VAL A 30 -11.38 9.31 -5.49
N TYR A 31 -11.15 8.04 -5.16
CA TYR A 31 -10.11 7.22 -5.79
C TYR A 31 -10.74 6.05 -6.50
N ILE A 32 -10.13 5.66 -7.62
CA ILE A 32 -10.41 4.39 -8.29
C ILE A 32 -9.09 3.65 -8.42
N VAL A 33 -8.97 2.50 -7.74
CA VAL A 33 -7.78 1.67 -7.81
C VAL A 33 -7.76 0.91 -9.13
N ILE A 34 -6.79 1.22 -9.99
CA ILE A 34 -6.59 0.52 -11.28
C ILE A 34 -5.62 -0.64 -11.07
N GLN A 35 -4.50 -0.37 -10.42
CA GLN A 35 -3.48 -1.36 -10.10
C GLN A 35 -2.96 -1.13 -8.69
N GLU A 36 -3.11 -2.13 -7.84
CA GLU A 36 -2.70 -2.04 -6.43
C GLU A 36 -1.18 -2.08 -6.25
N GLY A 37 -0.42 -2.63 -7.18
CA GLY A 37 1.04 -2.74 -7.02
C GLY A 37 1.49 -3.59 -5.83
N ILE A 38 2.81 -3.70 -5.66
CA ILE A 38 3.46 -4.56 -4.66
C ILE A 38 4.54 -3.78 -3.94
N TYR A 39 4.75 -4.04 -2.66
CA TYR A 39 5.89 -3.47 -1.94
C TYR A 39 7.20 -4.18 -2.34
N PRO A 40 8.21 -3.45 -2.84
CA PRO A 40 9.50 -4.05 -3.17
C PRO A 40 10.19 -4.60 -1.90
N PRO A 41 11.17 -5.50 -2.03
CA PRO A 41 11.89 -6.05 -0.88
C PRO A 41 12.55 -4.98 0.01
N ALA A 42 13.10 -3.93 -0.62
CA ALA A 42 13.56 -2.71 0.03
C ALA A 42 12.50 -1.61 -0.19
N VAL A 43 11.57 -1.48 0.76
CA VAL A 43 10.47 -0.52 0.67
C VAL A 43 10.97 0.89 0.92
N ASN A 44 10.75 1.79 -0.04
CA ASN A 44 10.90 3.22 0.17
C ASN A 44 9.66 3.79 0.88
N TYR A 45 9.86 4.88 1.62
CA TYR A 45 8.79 5.54 2.36
C TYR A 45 8.72 7.02 1.99
N THR A 46 7.55 7.61 2.12
CA THR A 46 7.41 9.08 2.06
C THR A 46 8.11 9.73 3.25
N GLU A 47 8.49 10.99 3.10
CA GLU A 47 9.16 11.76 4.15
C GLU A 47 8.22 12.14 5.31
N ALA A 48 8.81 12.69 6.39
CA ALA A 48 8.11 13.20 7.55
C ALA A 48 7.00 14.21 7.18
N PRO A 49 5.93 14.34 8.00
CA PRO A 49 5.73 13.75 9.32
C PRO A 49 5.24 12.30 9.30
N ASN A 50 4.77 11.81 8.15
CA ASN A 50 4.13 10.49 8.05
C ASN A 50 4.83 9.62 7.00
N TYR A 51 5.39 8.50 7.43
CA TYR A 51 6.11 7.54 6.60
C TYR A 51 5.17 6.51 5.98
N PHE A 52 4.68 6.78 4.77
CA PHE A 52 3.86 5.85 4.01
C PHE A 52 4.72 5.00 3.08
N PRO A 53 4.58 3.66 3.11
CA PRO A 53 5.33 2.77 2.22
C PRO A 53 4.91 2.98 0.76
N ILE A 54 5.88 2.98 -0.14
CA ILE A 54 5.70 3.26 -1.56
C ILE A 54 5.65 1.94 -2.35
N PRO A 55 4.52 1.61 -2.99
CA PRO A 55 4.41 0.42 -3.84
C PRO A 55 5.08 0.63 -5.20
N ASP A 56 5.51 -0.47 -5.82
CA ASP A 56 5.86 -0.57 -7.24
C ASP A 56 4.66 -1.02 -8.07
N ASN A 57 4.63 -0.65 -9.35
CA ASN A 57 3.56 -0.95 -10.30
C ASN A 57 2.17 -0.57 -9.77
N TYR A 58 2.08 0.62 -9.18
CA TYR A 58 0.84 1.14 -8.58
C TYR A 58 0.20 2.16 -9.50
N THR A 59 -1.11 2.08 -9.69
CA THR A 59 -1.87 3.03 -10.49
C THR A 59 -3.24 3.28 -9.88
N ILE A 60 -3.58 4.55 -9.68
CA ILE A 60 -4.91 4.97 -9.26
C ILE A 60 -5.39 6.15 -10.08
N LYS A 61 -6.71 6.30 -10.19
CA LYS A 61 -7.31 7.56 -10.58
C LYS A 61 -7.75 8.31 -9.34
N THR A 62 -7.60 9.63 -9.35
CA THR A 62 -8.12 10.50 -8.30
C THR A 62 -8.72 11.77 -8.87
N THR A 63 -9.62 12.39 -8.13
CA THR A 63 -10.18 13.70 -8.46
C THR A 63 -9.25 14.83 -8.02
N TRP A 64 -8.92 15.73 -8.94
CA TRP A 64 -8.18 16.97 -8.71
C TRP A 64 -9.09 18.19 -8.87
N GLY A 65 -8.95 19.19 -8.01
CA GLY A 65 -9.74 20.42 -8.06
C GLY A 65 -10.95 20.40 -7.12
N GLN A 66 -11.80 21.41 -7.22
CA GLN A 66 -12.91 21.63 -6.29
C GLN A 66 -14.26 21.47 -6.98
N ALA A 67 -15.16 20.71 -6.35
CA ALA A 67 -16.57 20.57 -6.73
C ALA A 67 -16.76 20.29 -8.23
N ASN A 68 -17.55 21.13 -8.91
CA ASN A 68 -17.97 20.93 -10.30
C ASN A 68 -16.84 21.07 -11.33
N ASN A 69 -15.69 21.62 -10.92
CA ASN A 69 -14.49 21.72 -11.77
C ASN A 69 -13.48 20.61 -11.44
N SER A 70 -13.90 19.56 -10.73
CA SER A 70 -13.04 18.42 -10.47
C SER A 70 -12.72 17.70 -11.77
N ARG A 71 -11.44 17.45 -11.99
CA ARG A 71 -10.91 16.67 -13.12
C ARG A 71 -10.40 15.35 -12.61
N THR A 72 -10.50 14.32 -13.42
CA THR A 72 -9.86 13.04 -13.09
C THR A 72 -8.42 13.08 -13.58
N ILE A 73 -7.50 12.73 -12.70
CA ILE A 73 -6.10 12.47 -13.04
C ILE A 73 -5.76 11.02 -12.73
N GLN A 74 -4.70 10.51 -13.33
CA GLN A 74 -4.16 9.20 -13.04
C GLN A 74 -2.76 9.33 -12.46
N CYS A 75 -2.54 8.76 -11.28
CA CYS A 75 -1.25 8.74 -10.61
C CYS A 75 -0.68 7.32 -10.67
N SER A 76 0.57 7.20 -11.10
CA SER A 76 1.25 5.91 -11.25
C SER A 76 2.65 5.93 -10.64
N ILE A 77 3.08 4.80 -10.09
CA ILE A 77 4.40 4.62 -9.49
C ILE A 77 5.08 3.39 -10.09
N TYR A 78 6.30 3.58 -10.59
CA TYR A 78 7.10 2.53 -11.23
C TYR A 78 8.56 2.57 -10.76
N TYR A 79 9.20 1.40 -10.69
CA TYR A 79 10.61 1.22 -10.36
C TYR A 79 11.35 0.68 -11.60
N TYR A 80 12.07 1.52 -12.35
CA TYR A 80 12.67 1.11 -13.63
C TYR A 80 14.15 0.67 -13.56
N VAL A 81 15.05 1.43 -12.91
CA VAL A 81 16.51 1.22 -13.10
C VAL A 81 17.33 1.26 -11.80
N GLU A 82 16.94 1.99 -10.75
CA GLU A 82 17.76 2.18 -9.54
C GLU A 82 17.10 1.77 -8.23
N GLU A 83 16.08 0.90 -8.26
CA GLU A 83 15.23 0.62 -7.08
C GLU A 83 14.61 1.87 -6.44
N LYS A 84 14.55 2.98 -7.20
CA LYS A 84 13.92 4.23 -6.79
C LYS A 84 12.55 4.39 -7.47
N PRO A 85 11.55 4.88 -6.72
CA PRO A 85 10.22 5.13 -7.26
C PRO A 85 10.24 6.33 -8.20
N HIS A 86 9.51 6.19 -9.30
CA HIS A 86 9.21 7.27 -10.22
C HIS A 86 7.72 7.56 -10.17
N TYR A 87 7.37 8.83 -10.04
CA TYR A 87 6.01 9.32 -9.83
C TYR A 87 5.52 9.97 -11.11
N LEU A 88 4.53 9.35 -11.75
CA LEU A 88 3.90 9.81 -12.99
C LEU A 88 2.49 10.28 -12.69
N ILE A 89 2.12 11.45 -13.18
CA ILE A 89 0.73 11.92 -13.16
C ILE A 89 0.30 12.22 -14.59
N CYS A 90 -0.72 11.52 -15.06
CA CYS A 90 -1.37 11.80 -16.33
C CYS A 90 -2.66 12.61 -16.11
N PHE A 91 -2.90 13.62 -16.95
CA PHE A 91 -4.01 14.57 -16.80
C PHE A 91 -4.47 15.12 -18.16
N GLY A 92 -5.56 15.91 -18.13
CA GLY A 92 -6.22 16.42 -19.33
C GLY A 92 -7.23 15.44 -19.91
N ASP A 93 -7.87 15.84 -21.00
CA ASP A 93 -8.84 14.99 -21.68
C ASP A 93 -8.15 13.71 -22.13
N ASN A 94 -8.75 12.56 -21.81
CA ASN A 94 -8.18 11.23 -22.06
C ASN A 94 -6.77 10.98 -21.49
N LEU A 95 -6.35 11.73 -20.46
CA LEU A 95 -5.04 11.56 -19.79
C LEU A 95 -3.84 11.79 -20.72
N GLN A 96 -3.98 12.67 -21.72
CA GLN A 96 -2.97 12.88 -22.77
C GLN A 96 -1.71 13.64 -22.32
N TYR A 97 -1.77 14.39 -21.22
CA TYR A 97 -0.61 15.12 -20.70
C TYR A 97 -0.02 14.39 -19.51
N GLN A 98 1.29 14.56 -19.30
CA GLN A 98 2.00 13.89 -18.21
C GLN A 98 2.98 14.83 -17.50
N VAL A 99 3.10 14.65 -16.18
CA VAL A 99 4.22 15.15 -15.38
C VAL A 99 4.90 14.00 -14.67
N PHE A 100 6.20 14.15 -14.45
CA PHE A 100 7.04 13.10 -13.89
C PHE A 100 7.96 13.69 -12.83
N SER A 101 8.13 12.96 -11.73
CA SER A 101 9.16 13.24 -10.72
C SER A 101 9.86 11.95 -10.31
N ALA A 102 11.18 12.01 -10.18
CA ALA A 102 12.00 10.97 -9.54
C ALA A 102 12.30 11.29 -8.06
N GLN A 103 11.84 12.45 -7.55
CA GLN A 103 12.18 12.92 -6.21
C GLN A 103 11.12 12.48 -5.19
N SER A 104 9.86 12.84 -5.40
CA SER A 104 8.79 12.52 -4.46
C SER A 104 7.40 12.65 -5.10
N PRO A 105 6.35 12.07 -4.48
CA PRO A 105 4.97 12.32 -4.89
C PRO A 105 4.59 13.80 -4.79
N PHE A 106 5.18 14.52 -3.81
CA PHE A 106 4.90 15.94 -3.61
C PHE A 106 5.49 16.79 -4.73
N ASP A 107 6.72 16.50 -5.15
CA ASP A 107 7.37 17.17 -6.27
C ASP A 107 6.56 16.99 -7.57
N ALA A 108 6.09 15.78 -7.87
CA ALA A 108 5.17 15.55 -8.99
C ALA A 108 3.88 16.39 -8.88
N SER A 109 3.31 16.52 -7.67
CA SER A 109 2.13 17.35 -7.44
C SER A 109 2.41 18.84 -7.64
N VAL A 110 3.62 19.31 -7.34
CA VAL A 110 4.05 20.70 -7.57
C VAL A 110 4.17 20.96 -9.07
N GLU A 111 4.77 20.05 -9.83
CA GLU A 111 4.85 20.15 -11.30
C GLU A 111 3.46 20.18 -11.94
N LEU A 112 2.54 19.30 -11.51
CA LEU A 112 1.15 19.35 -11.96
C LEU A 112 0.50 20.71 -11.65
N HIS A 113 0.70 21.21 -10.44
CA HIS A 113 0.11 22.48 -9.99
C HIS A 113 0.60 23.67 -10.81
N LYS A 114 1.91 23.75 -11.12
CA LYS A 114 2.50 24.78 -11.99
C LYS A 114 1.83 24.85 -13.36
N ILE A 115 1.37 23.71 -13.89
CA ILE A 115 0.73 23.64 -15.21
C ILE A 115 -0.76 23.98 -15.13
N ILE A 116 -1.50 23.43 -14.16
CA ILE A 116 -2.97 23.52 -14.13
C ILE A 116 -3.46 24.79 -13.42
N THR A 117 -2.80 25.23 -12.36
CA THR A 117 -3.20 26.38 -11.54
C THR A 117 -2.00 27.20 -11.07
N PRO A 118 -1.26 27.84 -11.99
CA PRO A 118 -0.02 28.58 -11.65
C PRO A 118 -0.25 29.75 -10.67
N ASP A 119 -1.48 30.24 -10.57
CA ASP A 119 -1.92 31.38 -9.76
C ASP A 119 -2.23 31.03 -8.28
N ARG A 120 -2.42 29.74 -7.96
CA ARG A 120 -2.74 29.29 -6.61
C ARG A 120 -1.47 29.13 -5.76
N ARG A 121 -1.56 29.45 -4.47
CA ARG A 121 -0.38 29.42 -3.56
C ARG A 121 -0.05 28.04 -2.99
N THR A 122 -0.95 27.06 -3.07
CA THR A 122 -0.74 25.77 -2.39
C THR A 122 -1.02 24.59 -3.30
N ALA A 123 0.04 23.81 -3.55
CA ALA A 123 -0.06 22.50 -4.16
C ALA A 123 -0.78 21.52 -3.23
N VAL A 124 -1.44 20.53 -3.83
CA VAL A 124 -2.06 19.45 -3.06
C VAL A 124 -0.96 18.53 -2.51
N SER A 125 -1.24 17.87 -1.40
CA SER A 125 -0.34 16.85 -0.85
C SER A 125 -0.17 15.71 -1.85
N GLY A 126 1.07 15.43 -2.25
CA GLY A 126 1.39 14.30 -3.12
C GLY A 126 0.96 12.95 -2.54
N VAL A 127 1.06 12.79 -1.22
CA VAL A 127 0.55 11.59 -0.51
C VAL A 127 -0.93 11.36 -0.82
N HIS A 128 -1.75 12.40 -0.68
CA HIS A 128 -3.18 12.32 -0.95
C HIS A 128 -3.45 12.14 -2.44
N LEU A 129 -2.71 12.83 -3.30
CA LEU A 129 -2.87 12.70 -4.74
C LEU A 129 -2.64 11.25 -5.22
N PHE A 130 -1.61 10.61 -4.66
CA PHE A 130 -1.29 9.21 -4.92
C PHE A 130 -2.01 8.23 -3.99
N GLY A 131 -2.95 8.67 -3.14
CA GLY A 131 -3.70 7.77 -2.25
C GLY A 131 -2.84 6.90 -1.33
N LEU A 132 -1.61 7.31 -1.01
CA LEU A 132 -0.66 6.47 -0.26
C LEU A 132 -1.07 6.28 1.21
N GLN A 133 -1.90 7.18 1.73
CA GLN A 133 -2.46 7.11 3.07
C GLN A 133 -3.60 6.10 3.22
N LEU A 134 -4.15 5.55 2.12
CA LEU A 134 -5.32 4.68 2.15
C LEU A 134 -5.02 3.37 2.91
N LYS A 135 -5.73 3.18 4.02
CA LYS A 135 -5.55 2.06 4.94
C LYS A 135 -6.20 0.78 4.42
N CYS A 136 -7.34 0.88 3.74
CA CYS A 136 -8.01 -0.27 3.14
C CYS A 136 -7.12 -1.03 2.15
N ILE A 137 -6.36 -0.31 1.30
CA ILE A 137 -5.37 -0.89 0.39
C ILE A 137 -4.30 -1.65 1.19
N ASN A 138 -3.73 -1.01 2.20
CA ASN A 138 -2.73 -1.64 3.07
C ASN A 138 -3.25 -2.89 3.79
N ARG A 139 -4.50 -2.85 4.27
CA ARG A 139 -5.18 -3.98 4.91
C ARG A 139 -5.32 -5.14 3.93
N ASN A 140 -5.74 -4.86 2.71
CA ASN A 140 -5.87 -5.86 1.66
C ASN A 140 -4.52 -6.51 1.30
N ARG A 141 -3.45 -5.74 1.13
CA ARG A 141 -2.08 -6.27 0.90
C ARG A 141 -1.61 -7.21 2.02
N LYS A 142 -1.89 -6.87 3.28
CA LYS A 142 -1.51 -7.69 4.45
C LYS A 142 -2.39 -8.92 4.63
N GLY A 143 -3.66 -8.83 4.26
CA GLY A 143 -4.64 -9.92 4.36
C GLY A 143 -4.46 -10.99 3.30
N ARG A 144 -3.82 -10.67 2.17
CA ARG A 144 -3.47 -11.67 1.16
C ARG A 144 -2.46 -12.67 1.72
N PRO A 145 -2.71 -13.99 1.59
CA PRO A 145 -1.70 -14.99 1.93
C PRO A 145 -0.41 -14.63 1.18
N ARG A 146 0.70 -14.47 1.91
CA ARG A 146 1.99 -14.38 1.25
C ARG A 146 2.18 -15.67 0.47
N GLU A 147 2.45 -15.54 -0.82
CA GLU A 147 2.82 -16.68 -1.64
C GLU A 147 3.97 -17.40 -0.93
N LEU A 148 3.73 -18.68 -0.60
CA LEU A 148 4.68 -19.44 0.16
C LEU A 148 5.88 -19.69 -0.75
N LYS A 149 6.98 -18.98 -0.50
CA LYS A 149 8.26 -19.26 -1.17
C LYS A 149 8.55 -20.74 -1.09
N LEU A 150 8.88 -21.34 -2.24
CA LEU A 150 9.25 -22.75 -2.32
C LEU A 150 10.44 -22.98 -1.38
N HIS A 151 10.53 -24.18 -0.79
CA HIS A 151 11.63 -24.49 0.14
C HIS A 151 13.01 -24.15 -0.45
N LYS A 152 13.20 -24.44 -1.74
CA LYS A 152 14.44 -24.16 -2.50
C LYS A 152 14.81 -22.68 -2.57
N GLU A 153 13.83 -21.78 -2.52
CA GLU A 153 14.01 -20.32 -2.60
C GLU A 153 14.22 -19.65 -1.23
N SER A 154 14.07 -20.41 -0.15
CA SER A 154 14.27 -19.91 1.21
C SER A 154 15.74 -20.02 1.63
N SER A 155 16.21 -19.09 2.47
CA SER A 155 17.60 -19.14 2.96
C SER A 155 17.87 -20.41 3.79
N LYS A 156 19.11 -20.92 3.77
CA LYS A 156 19.53 -22.12 4.53
C LYS A 156 19.13 -22.04 6.01
N THR A 157 19.30 -20.86 6.63
CA THR A 157 18.91 -20.61 8.02
C THR A 157 17.40 -20.78 8.24
N THR A 158 16.58 -20.29 7.30
CA THR A 158 15.13 -20.42 7.34
C THR A 158 14.69 -21.87 7.16
N GLN A 159 15.32 -22.60 6.24
CA GLN A 159 15.09 -24.03 6.02
C GLN A 159 15.36 -24.84 7.30
N ILE A 160 16.50 -24.60 7.96
CA ILE A 160 16.88 -25.27 9.21
C ILE A 160 15.87 -24.95 10.33
N LYS A 161 15.47 -23.69 10.49
CA LYS A 161 14.47 -23.30 11.50
C LYS A 161 13.13 -24.02 11.26
N ARG A 162 12.68 -24.10 10.01
CA ARG A 162 11.46 -24.82 9.62
C ARG A 162 11.57 -26.31 9.90
N ALA A 163 12.67 -26.96 9.51
CA ALA A 163 12.92 -28.37 9.77
C ALA A 163 12.93 -28.70 11.27
N LYS A 164 13.62 -27.89 12.09
CA LYS A 164 13.61 -28.03 13.55
C LYS A 164 12.22 -27.85 14.15
N GLY A 165 11.46 -26.88 13.65
CA GLY A 165 10.07 -26.66 14.08
C GLY A 165 9.16 -27.86 13.78
N LEU A 166 9.28 -28.44 12.59
CA LEU A 166 8.54 -29.65 12.20
C LEU A 166 8.95 -30.86 13.04
N ALA A 167 10.25 -31.06 13.27
CA ALA A 167 10.75 -32.15 14.12
C ALA A 167 10.20 -32.06 15.54
N LYS A 168 10.20 -30.86 16.14
CA LYS A 168 9.60 -30.63 17.47
C LYS A 168 8.10 -30.94 17.49
N LYS A 169 7.34 -30.48 16.49
CA LYS A 169 5.90 -30.78 16.41
C LYS A 169 5.63 -32.28 16.28
N LYS A 170 6.39 -32.99 15.43
CA LYS A 170 6.30 -34.45 15.31
C LYS A 170 6.68 -35.15 16.62
N GLN A 171 7.72 -34.69 17.31
CA GLN A 171 8.13 -35.26 18.60
C GLN A 171 7.05 -35.09 19.67
N VAL A 172 6.44 -33.90 19.76
CA VAL A 172 5.32 -33.64 20.68
C VAL A 172 4.12 -34.51 20.34
N HIS A 173 3.75 -34.57 19.06
CA HIS A 173 2.66 -35.44 18.60
C HIS A 173 2.94 -36.90 18.98
N PHE A 174 4.13 -37.42 18.65
CA PHE A 174 4.52 -38.79 18.97
C PHE A 174 4.46 -39.08 20.47
N LYS A 175 5.00 -38.20 21.32
CA LYS A 175 4.92 -38.33 22.79
C LYS A 175 3.49 -38.31 23.31
N ASN A 176 2.61 -37.52 22.72
CA ASN A 176 1.20 -37.49 23.10
C ASN A 176 0.52 -38.79 22.67
N THR A 177 0.75 -39.25 21.44
CA THR A 177 0.20 -40.50 20.91
C THR A 177 0.64 -41.71 21.73
N ILE A 178 1.93 -41.81 22.14
CA ILE A 178 2.41 -42.94 22.96
C ILE A 178 1.59 -43.14 24.23
N LYS A 179 1.15 -42.05 24.88
CA LYS A 179 0.37 -42.13 26.13
C LYS A 179 -0.97 -42.85 25.96
N ASP A 180 -1.51 -42.86 24.74
CA ASP A 180 -2.79 -43.50 24.42
C ASP A 180 -2.62 -44.99 24.09
N PHE A 181 -1.40 -45.44 23.77
CA PHE A 181 -1.11 -46.82 23.33
C PHE A 181 -0.26 -47.64 24.30
N TYR A 182 0.48 -47.01 25.21
CA TYR A 182 1.36 -47.69 26.16
C TYR A 182 0.99 -47.32 27.60
N ASN A 183 1.05 -48.28 28.52
CA ASN A 183 0.76 -48.05 29.93
C ASN A 183 1.90 -47.22 30.55
N SER A 184 1.59 -46.26 31.43
CA SER A 184 2.59 -45.36 32.03
C SER A 184 3.62 -46.08 32.91
N LYS A 185 3.40 -47.36 33.20
CA LYS A 185 4.29 -48.26 33.94
C LYS A 185 5.20 -49.09 33.04
N ASP A 186 4.92 -49.13 31.74
CA ASP A 186 5.78 -49.82 30.78
C ASP A 186 6.98 -48.91 30.50
N HIS A 187 8.17 -49.33 30.95
CA HIS A 187 9.40 -48.61 30.66
C HIS A 187 9.74 -48.77 29.17
N ILE A 188 9.61 -47.68 28.40
CA ILE A 188 10.11 -47.55 27.02
C ILE A 188 11.55 -47.05 27.04
#